data_AF-A0AAW9B5D6-F1
#
_entry.id   AF-A0AAW9B5D6-F1
#
_cell.length_a   1.000
_cell.length_b   1.000
_cell.length_c   1.000
_cell.angle_alpha   90.00
_cell.angle_beta   90.00
_cell.angle_gamma   90.00
#
_symmetry.space_group_name_H-M   'P 1'
#
loop_
_entity.id
_entity.type
_entity.pdbx_description
1 polymer ?
#
loop_
_entity_poly.entity_id
_entity_poly.type
_entity_poly.pdbx_seq_one_letter_code
_entity_poly.pdbx_strand_id
1 'polypeptide(L)'
;MKYHEMTKNYIFREFECGLTVDQTAELCLKSVRTVKEWDKGKNIPSECKRLMRMTRGRILRPSSDWDSFKMHYDRLELPTGQLVTAQQVITGIALLEIGAMTDLEVARKILRYARALRDKM
;
A
#
# COMPACT_ATOMS: atom_id res chain seq x y z
N MET A 1 7.16 35.24 -13.67
CA MET A 1 7.01 33.86 -13.15
C MET A 1 8.16 33.60 -12.19
N LYS A 2 7.90 33.31 -10.91
CA LYS A 2 8.98 33.01 -9.95
C LYS A 2 9.50 31.61 -10.25
N TYR A 3 10.64 31.52 -10.92
CA TYR A 3 11.39 30.27 -11.09
C TYR A 3 11.70 29.74 -9.67
N HIS A 4 10.95 28.74 -9.21
CA HIS A 4 11.46 27.93 -8.10
C HIS A 4 12.68 27.22 -8.65
N GLU A 5 13.83 27.41 -8.01
CA GLU A 5 15.01 26.60 -8.28
C GLU A 5 14.58 25.14 -8.07
N MET A 6 14.49 24.38 -9.17
CA MET A 6 14.11 22.97 -9.19
C MET A 6 15.24 22.13 -8.58
N THR A 7 15.49 22.30 -7.29
CA THR A 7 16.48 21.50 -6.57
C THR A 7 15.96 20.07 -6.45
N LYS A 8 16.91 19.12 -6.34
CA LYS A 8 16.58 17.70 -6.15
C LYS A 8 15.66 17.47 -4.95
N ASN A 9 15.75 18.30 -3.92
CA ASN A 9 14.92 18.21 -2.72
C ASN A 9 13.49 18.69 -2.94
N TYR A 10 13.30 19.78 -3.69
CA TYR A 10 11.97 20.23 -4.09
C TYR A 10 11.29 19.15 -4.95
N ILE A 11 12.01 18.58 -5.91
CA ILE A 11 11.52 17.45 -6.73
C ILE A 11 11.16 16.25 -5.85
N PHE A 12 12.03 15.91 -4.90
CA PHE A 12 11.80 14.81 -3.96
C PHE A 12 10.56 15.03 -3.09
N ARG A 13 10.34 16.24 -2.56
CA ARG A 13 9.19 16.52 -1.68
C ARG A 13 7.89 16.57 -2.47
N GLU A 14 7.86 17.34 -3.55
CA GLU A 14 6.65 17.70 -4.27
C GLU A 14 6.26 16.67 -5.33
N PHE A 15 7.22 16.14 -6.10
CA PHE A 15 6.92 15.21 -7.19
C PHE A 15 7.10 13.76 -6.78
N GLU A 16 8.18 13.43 -6.05
CA GLU A 16 8.32 12.07 -5.55
C GLU A 16 7.42 11.81 -4.36
N CYS A 17 7.48 12.64 -3.31
CA CYS A 17 6.70 12.41 -2.11
C CYS A 17 5.33 13.09 -2.14
N GLY A 18 4.99 13.95 -3.12
CA GLY A 18 3.68 14.61 -3.18
C GLY A 18 3.31 15.50 -1.97
N LEU A 19 4.22 15.75 -1.02
CA LEU A 19 3.88 16.40 0.25
C LEU A 19 3.97 17.92 0.09
N THR A 20 3.04 18.66 0.69
CA THR A 20 3.19 20.13 0.81
C THR A 20 4.25 20.49 1.85
N VAL A 21 4.72 21.74 1.83
CA VAL A 21 5.70 22.23 2.81
C VAL A 21 5.19 22.08 4.25
N ASP A 22 3.90 22.38 4.46
CA ASP A 22 3.29 22.34 5.80
C ASP A 22 3.11 20.90 6.29
N GLN A 23 2.62 19.99 5.42
CA GLN A 23 2.54 18.56 5.73
C GLN A 23 3.92 17.97 6.06
N THR A 24 4.95 18.39 5.32
CA THR A 24 6.32 17.92 5.55
C THR A 24 6.88 18.43 6.87
N ALA A 25 6.54 19.68 7.23
CA ALA A 25 6.95 20.29 8.50
C ALA A 25 6.33 19.56 9.69
N GLU A 26 5.02 19.28 9.62
CA GLU A 26 4.30 18.51 10.63
C GLU A 26 4.86 17.08 10.76
N LEU A 27 5.04 16.39 9.63
CA LEU A 27 5.54 15.02 9.59
C LEU A 27 6.94 14.87 10.19
N CYS A 28 7.83 15.79 9.85
CA CYS A 28 9.23 15.75 10.30
C CYS A 28 9.46 16.46 11.64
N LEU A 29 8.40 16.98 12.27
CA LEU A 29 8.46 17.78 13.50
C LEU A 29 9.48 18.94 13.38
N LYS A 30 9.49 19.62 12.23
CA LYS A 30 10.36 20.77 11.93
C LYS A 30 9.55 22.00 11.58
N SER A 31 10.21 23.15 11.58
CA SER A 31 9.57 24.40 11.15
C SER A 31 9.40 24.44 9.62
N VAL A 32 8.34 25.12 9.17
CA VAL A 32 8.10 25.41 7.74
C VAL A 32 9.31 26.09 7.10
N ARG A 33 10.04 26.93 7.86
CA ARG A 33 11.27 27.58 7.39
C ARG A 33 12.36 26.56 7.07
N THR A 34 12.55 25.56 7.92
CA THR A 34 13.53 24.48 7.71
C THR A 34 13.21 23.70 6.45
N VAL A 35 11.93 23.38 6.20
CA VAL A 35 11.50 22.68 4.98
C VAL A 35 11.74 23.53 3.73
N LYS A 36 11.42 24.84 3.77
CA LYS A 36 11.73 25.76 2.68
C LYS A 36 13.23 25.88 2.40
N GLU A 37 14.08 25.72 3.40
CA GLU A 37 15.53 25.67 3.21
C GLU A 37 16.00 24.36 2.60
N TRP A 38 15.36 23.23 2.93
CA TRP A 38 15.60 21.97 2.24
C TRP A 38 15.26 22.04 0.76
N ASP A 39 14.13 22.66 0.41
CA ASP A 39 13.73 22.92 -0.98
C ASP A 39 14.68 23.88 -1.72
N LYS A 40 15.48 24.68 -0.99
CA LYS A 40 16.56 25.50 -1.56
C LYS A 40 17.88 24.73 -1.71
N GLY A 41 17.90 23.43 -1.40
CA GLY A 41 19.05 22.55 -1.58
C GLY A 41 19.82 22.22 -0.30
N LYS A 42 19.38 22.67 0.90
CA LYS A 42 19.98 22.17 2.14
C LYS A 42 19.71 20.69 2.34
N ASN A 43 20.64 19.97 2.96
CA ASN A 43 20.48 18.53 3.17
C ASN A 43 19.28 18.20 4.05
N ILE A 44 18.42 17.28 3.60
CA ILE A 44 17.32 16.72 4.40
C ILE A 44 17.89 15.56 5.23
N PRO A 45 17.69 15.56 6.56
CA PRO A 45 18.06 14.43 7.42
C PRO A 45 17.52 13.09 6.91
N SER A 46 18.27 12.01 7.07
CA SER A 46 17.91 10.69 6.54
C SER A 46 16.61 10.16 7.16
N GLU A 47 16.36 10.47 8.43
CA GLU A 47 15.14 10.14 9.17
C GLU A 47 13.93 10.85 8.55
N CYS A 48 14.07 12.13 8.21
CA CYS A 48 13.03 12.93 7.57
C CYS A 48 12.73 12.41 6.16
N LYS A 49 13.77 12.07 5.36
CA LYS A 49 13.58 11.43 4.04
C LYS A 49 12.84 10.10 4.16
N ARG A 50 13.14 9.30 5.19
CA ARG A 50 12.47 8.02 5.43
C ARG A 50 11.00 8.21 5.79
N LEU A 51 10.68 9.14 6.71
CA LEU A 51 9.30 9.48 7.08
C LEU A 51 8.48 9.94 5.87
N MET A 52 9.04 10.83 5.04
CA MET A 52 8.36 11.32 3.83
C MET A 52 8.01 10.16 2.87
N ARG A 53 8.91 9.18 2.70
CA ARG A 53 8.66 7.98 1.88
C ARG A 53 7.61 7.06 2.48
N MET A 54 7.64 6.85 3.80
CA MET A 54 6.68 5.98 4.50
C MET A 54 5.26 6.53 4.42
N THR A 55 5.09 7.85 4.52
CA THR A 55 3.78 8.52 4.52
C THR A 55 3.03 8.33 3.20
N ARG A 56 3.75 8.18 2.09
CA ARG A 56 3.15 7.89 0.78
C ARG A 56 2.91 6.42 0.51
N GLY A 57 3.07 5.55 1.52
CA GLY A 57 2.79 4.13 1.40
C GLY A 57 3.77 3.36 0.52
N ARG A 58 4.88 3.99 0.08
CA ARG A 58 5.90 3.33 -0.77
C ARG A 58 6.67 2.22 -0.05
N ILE A 59 6.44 2.05 1.24
CA ILE A 59 7.09 1.05 2.08
C ILE A 59 5.97 0.39 2.90
N LEU A 60 5.72 -0.90 2.66
CA LEU A 60 4.91 -1.73 3.55
C LEU A 60 5.66 -1.95 4.86
N ARG A 61 4.93 -2.22 5.94
CA ARG A 61 5.51 -2.32 7.30
C ARG A 61 6.72 -3.27 7.29
N PRO A 62 7.83 -2.96 8.00
CA PRO A 62 9.04 -3.78 7.98
C PRO A 62 8.85 -5.05 8.82
N SER A 63 8.02 -5.98 8.34
CA SER A 63 8.09 -7.38 8.74
C SER A 63 8.60 -8.19 7.54
N SER A 64 9.32 -9.27 7.82
CA SER A 64 9.87 -10.18 6.80
C SER A 64 8.84 -10.61 5.76
N ASP A 65 7.58 -10.76 6.18
CA ASP A 65 6.50 -11.26 5.32
C ASP A 65 6.13 -10.30 4.19
N TRP A 66 6.43 -9.01 4.35
CA TRP A 66 6.19 -7.97 3.34
C TRP A 66 7.47 -7.56 2.60
N ASP A 67 8.58 -8.29 2.78
CA ASP A 67 9.81 -8.03 2.04
C ASP A 67 9.55 -8.19 0.54
N SER A 68 10.03 -7.20 -0.24
CA SER A 68 9.84 -7.09 -1.69
C SER A 68 8.42 -6.74 -2.18
N PHE A 69 7.46 -6.53 -1.28
CA PHE A 69 6.19 -5.91 -1.67
C PHE A 69 6.33 -4.38 -1.72
N LYS A 70 5.81 -3.74 -2.77
CA LYS A 70 5.89 -2.28 -2.94
C LYS A 70 4.54 -1.73 -3.38
N MET A 71 4.16 -0.56 -2.90
CA MET A 71 3.01 0.15 -3.46
C MET A 71 3.46 1.03 -4.61
N HIS A 72 2.88 0.82 -5.78
CA HIS A 72 3.08 1.62 -6.98
C HIS A 72 1.79 2.35 -7.33
N TYR A 73 1.64 3.58 -6.81
CA TYR A 73 0.42 4.40 -6.92
C TYR A 73 -0.85 3.67 -6.43
N ASP A 74 -1.70 3.21 -7.35
CA ASP A 74 -2.97 2.55 -7.12
C ASP A 74 -2.88 1.01 -7.14
N ARG A 75 -1.66 0.47 -7.31
CA ARG A 75 -1.40 -0.97 -7.43
C ARG A 75 -0.36 -1.44 -6.43
N LEU A 76 -0.50 -2.70 -6.02
CA LEU A 76 0.46 -3.40 -5.18
C LEU A 76 1.38 -4.24 -6.08
N GLU A 77 2.68 -4.00 -6.01
CA GLU A 77 3.72 -4.81 -6.64
C GLU A 77 4.04 -6.00 -5.72
N LEU A 78 3.85 -7.20 -6.25
CA LEU A 78 4.21 -8.46 -5.59
C LEU A 78 5.72 -8.73 -5.74
N PRO A 79 6.30 -9.64 -4.94
CA PRO A 79 7.71 -10.05 -5.07
C PRO A 79 8.08 -10.60 -6.47
N THR A 80 7.08 -11.04 -7.23
CA THR A 80 7.23 -11.49 -8.63
C THR A 80 7.37 -10.33 -9.62
N GLY A 81 7.25 -9.08 -9.18
CA GLY A 81 7.18 -7.87 -10.03
C GLY A 81 5.79 -7.63 -10.64
N GLN A 82 4.79 -8.47 -10.32
CA GLN A 82 3.44 -8.30 -10.84
C GLN A 82 2.70 -7.21 -10.07
N LEU A 83 2.02 -6.32 -10.81
CA LEU A 83 1.16 -5.28 -10.25
C LEU A 83 -0.28 -5.78 -10.13
N VAL A 84 -0.80 -5.86 -8.91
CA VAL A 84 -2.19 -6.25 -8.62
C VAL A 84 -3.01 -5.07 -8.13
N THR A 85 -4.27 -5.01 -8.56
CA THR A 85 -5.24 -4.02 -8.09
C THR A 85 -5.84 -4.46 -6.74
N ALA A 86 -6.44 -3.52 -6.01
CA ALA A 86 -7.15 -3.82 -4.77
C ALA A 86 -8.21 -4.93 -4.95
N GLN A 87 -8.94 -4.91 -6.07
CA GLN A 87 -9.95 -5.93 -6.36
C GLN A 87 -9.34 -7.31 -6.58
N GLN A 88 -8.18 -7.42 -7.23
CA GLN A 88 -7.50 -8.70 -7.41
C GLN A 88 -7.02 -9.28 -6.08
N VAL A 89 -6.56 -8.42 -5.15
CA VAL A 89 -6.20 -8.83 -3.79
C VAL A 89 -7.43 -9.37 -3.05
N ILE A 90 -8.56 -8.66 -3.10
CA ILE A 90 -9.82 -9.10 -2.48
C ILE A 90 -10.29 -10.43 -3.07
N THR A 91 -10.26 -10.57 -4.40
CA THR A 91 -10.63 -11.83 -5.06
C THR A 91 -9.72 -12.98 -4.65
N GLY A 92 -8.42 -12.74 -4.51
CA GLY A 92 -7.47 -13.75 -4.01
C GLY A 92 -7.82 -14.21 -2.60
N ILE A 93 -8.12 -13.27 -1.70
CA ILE A 93 -8.57 -13.58 -0.32
C ILE A 93 -9.88 -14.38 -0.35
N ALA A 94 -10.87 -13.92 -1.11
CA ALA A 94 -12.16 -14.60 -1.24
C ALA A 94 -11.99 -16.04 -1.78
N LEU A 95 -11.11 -16.27 -2.76
CA LEU A 95 -10.85 -17.60 -3.28
C LEU A 95 -10.13 -18.50 -2.26
N LEU A 96 -9.24 -17.95 -1.43
CA LEU A 96 -8.60 -18.68 -0.34
C LEU A 96 -9.60 -19.03 0.77
N GLU A 97 -10.51 -18.12 1.09
CA GLU A 97 -11.60 -18.34 2.05
C GLU A 97 -12.61 -19.37 1.54
N ILE A 98 -13.03 -19.27 0.27
CA ILE A 98 -13.91 -20.25 -0.40
C ILE A 98 -13.21 -21.61 -0.52
N GLY A 99 -11.89 -21.62 -0.69
CA GLY A 99 -11.07 -22.83 -0.75
C GLY A 99 -10.91 -23.54 0.60
N ALA A 100 -11.30 -22.92 1.72
CA ALA A 100 -11.22 -23.52 3.05
C ALA A 100 -12.45 -24.43 3.31
N MET A 101 -12.33 -25.68 2.84
CA MET A 101 -13.31 -26.79 2.92
C MET A 101 -14.46 -26.76 1.90
N THR A 102 -14.18 -27.37 0.75
CA THR A 102 -15.07 -28.22 -0.05
C THR A 102 -16.57 -27.90 0.01
N ASP A 103 -16.95 -26.72 -0.50
CA ASP A 103 -18.33 -26.41 -0.86
C ASP A 103 -19.00 -27.56 -1.63
N LEU A 104 -18.22 -28.26 -2.46
CA LEU A 104 -18.65 -29.49 -3.15
C LEU A 104 -18.96 -30.66 -2.21
N GLU A 105 -18.18 -30.91 -1.16
CA GLU A 105 -18.48 -31.97 -0.19
C GLU A 105 -19.66 -31.62 0.69
N VAL A 106 -19.78 -30.35 1.09
CA VAL A 106 -20.93 -29.85 1.85
C VAL A 106 -22.19 -29.95 0.99
N ALA A 107 -22.16 -29.47 -0.25
CA ALA A 107 -23.26 -29.62 -1.20
C ALA A 107 -23.61 -31.10 -1.43
N ARG A 108 -22.62 -31.98 -1.54
CA ARG A 108 -22.83 -33.43 -1.69
C ARG A 108 -23.50 -34.04 -0.46
N LYS A 109 -23.10 -33.64 0.75
CA LYS A 109 -23.74 -34.08 2.01
C LYS A 109 -25.16 -33.54 2.12
N ILE A 110 -25.41 -32.26 1.81
CA ILE A 110 -26.74 -31.63 1.82
C ILE A 110 -27.67 -32.34 0.83
N LEU A 111 -27.23 -32.56 -0.41
CA LEU A 111 -28.01 -33.27 -1.42
C LEU A 111 -28.32 -34.71 -0.99
N ARG A 112 -27.38 -35.40 -0.34
CA ARG A 112 -27.61 -36.74 0.22
C ARG A 112 -28.70 -36.73 1.27
N TYR A 113 -28.65 -35.79 2.22
CA TYR A 113 -29.67 -35.67 3.27
C TYR A 113 -31.04 -35.27 2.71
N ALA A 114 -31.08 -34.32 1.77
CA ALA A 114 -32.33 -33.90 1.13
C ALA A 114 -33.03 -35.06 0.41
N ARG A 115 -32.28 -35.91 -0.31
CA ARG A 115 -32.83 -37.12 -0.95
C ARG A 115 -33.39 -38.12 0.06
N ALA A 116 -32.62 -38.40 1.13
CA ALA A 116 -33.05 -39.34 2.16
C ALA A 116 -34.30 -38.87 2.93
N LEU A 117 -34.46 -37.54 3.11
CA LEU A 117 -35.66 -36.96 3.70
C LEU A 117 -36.87 -37.04 2.76
N ARG A 118 -36.67 -36.73 1.47
CA ARG A 118 -37.72 -36.85 0.45
C ARG A 118 -38.27 -38.27 0.36
N ASP A 119 -37.41 -39.27 0.40
CA ASP A 119 -37.83 -40.68 0.27
C ASP A 119 -38.50 -41.21 1.58
N LYS A 120 -38.51 -40.42 2.66
CA LYS A 120 -39.16 -40.72 3.94
C LYS A 120 -40.42 -39.88 4.22
N MET A 121 -40.76 -38.93 3.35
CA MET A 121 -42.03 -38.18 3.35
C MET A 121 -42.96 -38.78 2.29
#